data_AF-A0A848DRB7-F1
#
_entry.id   AF-A0A848DRB7-F1
#
_cell.length_a   1.000
_cell.length_b   1.000
_cell.length_c   1.000
_cell.angle_alpha   90.00
_cell.angle_beta   90.00
_cell.angle_gamma   90.00
#
_symmetry.space_group_name_H-M   'P 1'
#
loop_
_entity.id
_entity.type
_entity.pdbx_description
1 polymer ?
#
loop_
_entity_poly.entity_id
_entity_poly.type
_entity_poly.pdbx_seq_one_letter_code
_entity_poly.pdbx_strand_id
1 'polypeptide(L)' 'PPPAERPQLSVREQLHALRKELNTLVAMYHHRTNKPHGAIHNELRRSCGGPVTAMATIEQLEERIATLRSWR' A
#
# COMPACT_ATOMS: atom_id res chain seq x y z
N PRO A 1 -6.68 29.31 -24.53
CA PRO A 1 -5.80 28.49 -23.65
C PRO A 1 -6.34 27.05 -23.50
N PRO A 2 -5.53 26.00 -23.72
CA PRO A 2 -5.97 24.66 -23.42
C PRO A 2 -6.00 24.44 -21.89
N PRO A 3 -6.84 23.54 -21.36
CA PRO A 3 -7.04 23.37 -19.93
C PRO A 3 -5.83 22.66 -19.29
N ALA A 4 -5.55 22.97 -18.03
CA ALA A 4 -4.42 22.43 -17.28
C ALA A 4 -4.55 20.90 -17.03
N GLU A 5 -3.73 20.09 -17.68
CA GLU A 5 -3.54 18.63 -17.49
C GLU A 5 -2.86 18.23 -16.17
N ARG A 6 -3.11 18.93 -15.05
CA ARG A 6 -2.40 18.72 -13.77
C ARG A 6 -2.98 17.75 -12.71
N PRO A 7 -4.06 16.97 -12.90
CA PRO A 7 -4.49 16.00 -11.86
C PRO A 7 -3.87 14.59 -11.93
N GLN A 8 -3.48 14.10 -13.11
CA GLN A 8 -3.12 12.68 -13.26
C GLN A 8 -1.73 12.34 -12.72
N LEU A 9 -0.78 13.27 -12.85
CA LEU A 9 0.57 13.10 -12.31
C LEU A 9 0.55 12.99 -10.78
N SER A 10 -0.26 13.83 -10.10
CA SER A 10 -0.35 13.82 -8.63
C SER A 10 -0.97 12.53 -8.07
N VAL A 11 -2.00 11.97 -8.72
CA VAL A 11 -2.57 10.66 -8.31
C VAL A 11 -1.54 9.55 -8.45
N ARG A 12 -0.74 9.57 -9.51
CA ARG A 12 0.30 8.55 -9.74
C ARG A 12 1.43 8.66 -8.73
N GLU A 13 1.83 9.87 -8.37
CA GLU A 13 2.80 10.17 -7.32
C GLU A 13 2.30 9.73 -5.94
N GLN A 14 1.03 10.00 -5.62
CA GLN A 14 0.41 9.58 -4.36
C GLN A 14 0.37 8.04 -4.25
N LEU A 15 -0.06 7.34 -5.31
CA LEU A 15 -0.02 5.88 -5.36
C LEU A 15 1.40 5.33 -5.18
N HIS A 16 2.40 5.98 -5.77
CA HIS A 16 3.79 5.58 -5.62
C HIS A 16 4.27 5.75 -4.16
N ALA A 17 3.97 6.88 -3.54
CA ALA A 17 4.31 7.17 -2.14
C ALA A 17 3.69 6.15 -1.18
N LEU A 18 2.39 5.88 -1.32
CA LEU A 18 1.67 4.91 -0.48
C LEU A 18 2.21 3.48 -0.66
N ARG A 19 2.51 3.06 -1.89
CA ARG A 19 3.13 1.74 -2.12
C ARG A 19 4.51 1.64 -1.48
N LYS A 20 5.31 2.70 -1.55
CA LYS A 20 6.64 2.74 -0.92
C LYS A 20 6.51 2.64 0.61
N GLU A 21 5.58 3.38 1.20
CA GLU A 21 5.30 3.31 2.64
C GLU A 21 4.85 1.91 3.07
N LEU A 22 3.87 1.34 2.36
CA LEU A 22 3.39 -0.01 2.63
C LEU A 22 4.52 -1.04 2.58
N ASN A 23 5.38 -0.96 1.56
CA ASN A 23 6.53 -1.89 1.41
C ASN A 23 7.53 -1.74 2.57
N THR A 24 7.79 -0.51 3.03
CA THR A 24 8.65 -0.27 4.21
C THR A 24 8.07 -0.92 5.46
N LEU A 25 6.77 -0.73 5.72
CA LEU A 25 6.10 -1.34 6.87
C LEU A 25 6.11 -2.87 6.79
N VAL A 26 5.92 -3.45 5.60
CA VAL A 26 6.00 -4.90 5.38
C VAL A 26 7.39 -5.42 5.69
N ALA A 27 8.45 -4.71 5.27
CA ALA A 27 9.82 -5.08 5.62
C ALA A 27 10.06 -5.04 7.13
N MET A 28 9.59 -3.99 7.82
CA MET A 28 9.69 -3.89 9.28
C MET A 28 8.95 -5.04 9.99
N TYR A 29 7.74 -5.36 9.55
CA TYR A 29 6.94 -6.46 10.10
C TYR A 29 7.60 -7.82 9.83
N HIS A 30 8.18 -8.03 8.65
CA HIS A 30 9.00 -9.21 8.34
C HIS A 30 10.15 -9.34 9.34
N HIS A 31 10.94 -8.29 9.56
CA HIS A 31 12.07 -8.36 10.49
C HIS A 31 11.63 -8.66 11.93
N ARG A 32 10.43 -8.21 12.33
CA ARG A 32 9.87 -8.48 13.65
C ARG A 32 9.34 -9.90 13.82
N THR A 33 8.81 -10.51 12.76
CA THR A 33 8.03 -11.76 12.83
C THR A 33 8.66 -12.94 12.09
N ASN A 34 9.70 -12.72 11.30
CA ASN A 34 10.25 -13.64 10.29
C ASN A 34 9.23 -14.15 9.25
N LYS A 35 8.04 -13.55 9.13
CA LYS A 35 7.07 -13.89 8.08
C LYS A 35 7.54 -13.36 6.72
N PRO A 36 7.58 -14.17 5.64
CA PRO A 36 7.95 -13.70 4.31
C PRO A 36 7.06 -12.55 3.81
N HIS A 37 7.62 -11.59 3.06
CA HIS A 37 6.86 -10.44 2.54
C HIS A 37 5.59 -10.84 1.79
N GLY A 38 5.65 -11.86 0.95
CA GLY A 38 4.48 -12.37 0.22
C GLY A 38 3.37 -12.88 1.14
N ALA A 39 3.72 -13.49 2.28
CA ALA A 39 2.74 -13.94 3.27
C ALA A 39 2.05 -12.76 3.94
N ILE A 40 2.81 -11.70 4.28
CA ILE A 40 2.29 -10.47 4.89
C ILE A 40 1.34 -9.76 3.91
N HIS A 41 1.72 -9.60 2.65
CA HIS A 41 0.84 -9.02 1.62
C HIS A 41 -0.44 -9.84 1.41
N ASN A 42 -0.34 -11.17 1.46
CA ASN A 42 -1.52 -12.03 1.37
C ASN A 42 -2.43 -11.88 2.59
N GLU A 43 -1.88 -11.72 3.79
CA GLU A 43 -2.63 -11.47 5.02
C GLU A 43 -3.36 -10.13 4.93
N LEU A 44 -2.68 -9.06 4.51
CA LEU A 44 -3.29 -7.75 4.29
C LEU A 44 -4.42 -7.79 3.26
N ARG A 45 -4.23 -8.53 2.16
CA ARG A 45 -5.27 -8.70 1.15
C ARG A 45 -6.47 -9.50 1.67
N ARG A 46 -6.27 -10.45 2.59
CA ARG A 46 -7.38 -11.17 3.24
C ARG A 46 -8.13 -10.26 4.22
N SER A 47 -7.42 -9.40 4.95
CA SER A 47 -8.03 -8.49 5.93
C SER A 47 -8.76 -7.31 5.30
N CYS A 48 -8.15 -6.63 4.32
CA CYS A 48 -8.70 -5.43 3.68
C CYS A 48 -9.42 -5.73 2.35
N GLY A 49 -9.23 -6.92 1.78
CA GLY A 49 -9.72 -7.24 0.43
C GLY A 49 -8.93 -6.56 -0.69
N GLY A 50 -9.54 -6.52 -1.87
CA GLY A 50 -9.01 -5.84 -3.06
C GLY A 50 -7.91 -6.59 -3.84
N PRO A 51 -7.42 -5.97 -4.93
CA PRO A 51 -6.42 -6.56 -5.81
C PRO A 51 -5.01 -6.50 -5.20
N VAL A 52 -4.00 -7.02 -5.90
CA VAL A 52 -2.59 -6.91 -5.48
C VAL A 52 -2.14 -5.45 -5.36
N THR A 53 -1.13 -5.17 -4.52
CA THR A 53 -0.62 -3.81 -4.22
C THR A 53 -0.35 -2.93 -5.45
N ALA A 54 0.13 -3.53 -6.55
CA ALA A 54 0.38 -2.80 -7.80
C ALA A 54 -0.90 -2.26 -8.46
N MET A 55 -2.05 -2.88 -8.22
CA MET A 55 -3.36 -2.49 -8.76
C MET A 55 -4.30 -1.91 -7.71
N ALA A 56 -3.85 -1.78 -6.46
CA ALA A 56 -4.66 -1.22 -5.38
C ALA A 56 -4.92 0.28 -5.59
N THR A 57 -6.10 0.72 -5.18
CA THR A 57 -6.50 2.13 -5.11
C THR A 57 -5.81 2.83 -3.93
N ILE A 58 -5.89 4.17 -3.88
CA ILE A 58 -5.39 4.97 -2.75
C ILE A 58 -6.00 4.49 -1.43
N GLU A 59 -7.33 4.42 -1.37
CA GLU A 59 -8.07 3.99 -0.18
C GLU A 59 -7.65 2.59 0.29
N GLN A 60 -7.48 1.64 -0.63
CA GLN A 60 -7.02 0.29 -0.29
C GLN A 60 -5.57 0.27 0.24
N LEU A 61 -4.69 1.15 -0.26
CA LEU A 61 -3.33 1.25 0.26
C LEU A 61 -3.31 1.88 1.65
N GLU A 62 -4.10 2.93 1.86
CA GLU A 62 -4.26 3.59 3.16
C GLU A 62 -4.82 2.63 4.22
N GLU A 63 -5.87 1.86 3.87
CA GLU A 63 -6.45 0.85 4.76
C GLU A 63 -5.44 -0.26 5.11
N ARG A 64 -4.64 -0.72 4.13
CA ARG A 64 -3.59 -1.72 4.37
C ARG A 64 -2.49 -1.18 5.29
N ILE A 65 -2.08 0.08 5.10
CA ILE A 65 -1.10 0.75 5.96
C ILE A 65 -1.64 0.85 7.39
N ALA A 66 -2.89 1.31 7.55
CA ALA A 66 -3.53 1.42 8.85
C ALA A 66 -3.65 0.05 9.54
N THR A 67 -4.05 -0.98 8.80
CA THR A 67 -4.15 -2.36 9.28
C THR A 67 -2.79 -2.90 9.71
N LEU A 68 -1.75 -2.74 8.88
CA LEU A 68 -0.42 -3.25 9.24
C LEU A 68 0.17 -2.55 10.46
N ARG A 69 -0.10 -1.25 10.63
CA ARG A 69 0.29 -0.48 11.82
C ARG A 69 -0.44 -0.93 13.09
N SER A 70 -1.64 -1.50 12.97
CA SER A 70 -2.39 -2.03 14.12
C SER A 70 -1.90 -3.41 14.57
N TRP A 71 -1.21 -4.14 13.69
CA TRP A 71 -0.58 -5.41 14.03
C TRP A 71 0.66 -5.17 14.90
N ARG A 72 0.48 -5.26 16.22
CA ARG A 72 1.56 -5.16 17.21
C ARG A 72 2.59 -6.26 17.09
#